data_AF-A0A921QD29-F1
#
_entry.id   AF-A0A921QD29-F1
#
_cell.length_a   1.000
_cell.length_b   1.000
_cell.length_c   1.000
_cell.angle_alpha   90.00
_cell.angle_beta   90.00
_cell.angle_gamma   90.00
#
_symmetry.space_group_name_H-M   'P 1'
#
loop_
_entity.id
_entity.type
_entity.pdbx_description
1 polymer ?
#
loop_
_entity_poly.entity_id
_entity_poly.type
_entity_poly.pdbx_seq_one_letter_code
_entity_poly.pdbx_strand_id
1 'polypeptide(L)'
;MSYMRGDLLTKMRKMVKGLARPEPRWLKAMEEAPPVTFPRPEGRIKQIEFPEDVYVRKFNKKHPDSLYHDAIKISGFDPPPARVFAWRVLELKEQGVSEDDAMAVADMEYRTQKKAKKKAYKELKEIARSEGKKPPPNPYPSAIKEIQAEEKKYVMDRLFNPKVIEIANKMKEERDKLRQERAAGQW
;
A
#
# COMPACT_ATOMS: atom_id res chain seq x y z
N MET A 1 -35.11 30.78 -27.94
CA MET A 1 -33.71 30.33 -28.07
C MET A 1 -32.87 30.98 -26.98
N SER A 2 -32.29 30.21 -26.05
CA SER A 2 -31.48 30.78 -24.96
C SER A 2 -30.10 31.20 -25.50
N TYR A 3 -29.79 32.49 -25.42
CA TYR A 3 -28.45 33.03 -25.72
C TYR A 3 -27.36 32.55 -24.74
N MET A 4 -27.75 31.82 -23.68
CA MET A 4 -26.88 31.45 -22.57
C MET A 4 -26.53 29.95 -22.52
N ARG A 5 -27.15 29.09 -23.32
CA ARG A 5 -26.89 27.64 -23.34
C ARG A 5 -25.98 27.27 -24.53
N GLY A 6 -24.79 26.74 -24.27
CA GLY A 6 -23.82 26.32 -25.30
C GLY A 6 -22.36 26.41 -24.86
N ASP A 7 -21.45 26.05 -25.76
CA ASP A 7 -20.00 26.12 -25.56
C ASP A 7 -19.49 27.58 -25.53
N LEU A 8 -18.43 27.84 -24.75
CA LEU A 8 -17.84 29.15 -24.54
C LEU A 8 -17.40 29.80 -25.85
N LEU A 9 -16.77 29.03 -26.75
CA LEU A 9 -16.30 29.51 -28.05
C LEU A 9 -17.48 30.02 -28.90
N THR A 10 -18.54 29.21 -28.99
CA THR A 10 -19.75 29.58 -29.74
C THR A 10 -20.46 30.79 -29.15
N LYS A 11 -20.39 30.97 -27.82
CA LYS A 11 -20.99 32.10 -27.10
C LYS A 11 -20.21 33.39 -27.32
N MET A 12 -18.88 33.36 -27.17
CA MET A 12 -18.04 34.54 -27.38
C MET A 12 -18.06 34.99 -28.83
N ARG A 13 -18.05 34.06 -29.79
CA ARG A 13 -18.24 34.38 -31.21
C ARG A 13 -19.53 35.16 -31.46
N LYS A 14 -20.65 34.76 -30.84
CA LYS A 14 -21.94 35.46 -30.98
C LYS A 14 -21.90 36.86 -30.35
N MET A 15 -21.25 37.02 -29.19
CA MET A 15 -21.16 38.32 -28.49
C MET A 15 -20.26 39.32 -29.21
N VAL A 16 -19.12 38.87 -29.75
CA VAL A 16 -18.22 39.71 -30.54
C VAL A 16 -18.87 40.09 -31.87
N LYS A 17 -19.52 39.15 -32.57
CA LYS A 17 -20.29 39.44 -33.80
C LYS A 17 -21.46 40.40 -33.58
N GLY A 18 -22.11 40.32 -32.42
CA GLY A 18 -23.19 41.23 -32.03
C GLY A 18 -22.74 42.57 -31.46
N LEU A 19 -21.43 42.88 -31.51
CA LEU A 19 -20.82 44.10 -30.95
C LEU A 19 -21.12 44.34 -29.46
N ALA A 20 -21.56 43.29 -28.75
CA ALA A 20 -21.92 43.38 -27.33
C ALA A 20 -20.67 43.41 -26.43
N ARG A 21 -19.54 42.89 -26.92
CA ARG A 21 -18.24 42.88 -26.24
C ARG A 21 -17.09 43.00 -27.25
N PRO A 22 -15.96 43.64 -26.88
CA PRO A 22 -14.76 43.64 -27.72
C PRO A 22 -14.17 42.23 -27.85
N GLU A 23 -13.46 41.99 -28.94
CA GLU A 23 -12.80 40.71 -29.21
C GLU A 23 -11.72 40.42 -28.14
N PRO A 24 -11.83 39.32 -27.37
CA PRO A 24 -10.80 38.97 -26.42
C PRO A 24 -9.60 38.36 -27.14
N ARG A 25 -8.39 38.67 -26.65
CA ARG A 25 -7.11 38.26 -27.27
C ARG A 25 -6.98 36.75 -27.51
N TRP A 26 -7.66 35.92 -26.71
CA TRP A 26 -7.62 34.46 -26.80
C TRP A 26 -8.60 33.87 -27.83
N LEU A 27 -9.57 34.63 -28.34
CA LEU A 27 -10.61 34.10 -29.24
C LEU A 27 -9.99 33.54 -30.52
N LYS A 28 -9.12 34.31 -31.18
CA LYS A 28 -8.43 33.90 -32.41
C LYS A 28 -7.64 32.60 -32.24
N ALA A 29 -6.90 32.47 -31.14
CA ALA A 29 -6.12 31.26 -30.83
C ALA A 29 -7.03 30.04 -30.60
N MET A 30 -8.18 30.24 -29.95
CA MET A 30 -9.13 29.16 -29.66
C MET A 30 -9.98 28.76 -30.87
N GLU A 31 -10.16 29.65 -31.85
CA GLU A 31 -10.76 29.32 -33.14
C GLU A 31 -9.82 28.55 -34.06
N GLU A 32 -8.52 28.87 -33.99
CA GLU A 32 -7.46 28.14 -34.71
C GLU A 32 -7.24 26.75 -34.12
N ALA A 33 -7.25 26.63 -32.79
CA ALA A 33 -7.08 25.38 -32.07
C ALA A 33 -8.20 25.18 -31.03
N PRO A 34 -9.41 24.76 -31.45
CA PRO A 34 -10.48 24.45 -30.51
C PRO A 34 -10.13 23.21 -29.67
N PRO A 35 -10.64 23.14 -28.43
CA PRO A 35 -10.41 21.98 -27.58
C PRO A 35 -11.02 20.72 -28.21
N VAL A 36 -10.31 19.59 -28.09
CA VAL A 36 -10.79 18.29 -28.59
C VAL A 36 -12.05 17.88 -27.83
N THR A 37 -13.12 17.59 -28.57
CA THR A 37 -14.37 17.08 -28.01
C THR A 37 -14.41 15.56 -28.13
N PHE A 38 -14.51 14.86 -27.00
CA PHE A 38 -14.76 13.42 -26.98
C PHE A 38 -16.27 13.14 -27.08
N PRO A 39 -16.67 12.03 -27.73
CA PRO A 39 -18.06 11.59 -27.66
C PRO A 39 -18.44 11.42 -26.18
N ARG A 40 -19.60 11.94 -25.80
CA ARG A 40 -20.08 11.76 -24.42
C ARG A 40 -20.23 10.26 -24.18
N PRO A 41 -19.53 9.68 -23.19
CA PRO A 41 -19.69 8.26 -22.89
C PRO A 41 -21.12 8.04 -22.42
N GLU A 42 -21.88 7.24 -23.16
CA GLU A 42 -23.19 6.79 -22.72
C GLU A 42 -23.01 5.62 -21.75
N GLY A 43 -23.55 5.74 -20.54
CA GLY A 43 -23.54 4.69 -19.53
C GLY A 43 -22.41 4.75 -18.50
N ARG A 44 -22.19 3.63 -17.81
CA ARG A 44 -21.19 3.51 -16.75
C ARG A 44 -19.82 3.19 -17.33
N ILE A 45 -18.77 3.82 -16.78
CA ILE A 45 -17.38 3.51 -17.12
C ILE A 45 -17.10 2.05 -16.75
N LYS A 46 -16.56 1.28 -17.69
CA LYS A 46 -16.20 -0.13 -17.47
C LYS A 46 -14.98 -0.21 -16.55
N GLN A 47 -15.02 -1.14 -15.60
CA GLN A 47 -13.86 -1.43 -14.76
C GLN A 47 -12.78 -2.10 -15.62
N ILE A 48 -11.55 -1.61 -15.52
CA ILE A 48 -10.38 -2.22 -16.16
C ILE A 48 -9.94 -3.37 -15.27
N GLU A 49 -9.89 -4.58 -15.82
CA GLU A 49 -9.43 -5.79 -15.15
C GLU A 49 -8.35 -6.45 -16.00
N PHE A 50 -7.30 -6.94 -15.34
CA PHE A 50 -6.20 -7.65 -15.99
C PHE A 50 -6.23 -9.14 -15.65
N PRO A 51 -5.73 -10.02 -16.54
CA PRO A 51 -5.70 -11.46 -16.29
C PRO A 51 -4.84 -11.84 -15.07
N GLU A 52 -3.81 -11.06 -14.75
CA GLU A 52 -2.98 -11.26 -13.56
C GLU A 52 -3.70 -10.96 -12.23
N ASP A 53 -4.76 -10.13 -12.24
CA ASP A 53 -5.38 -9.62 -11.02
C ASP A 53 -5.94 -10.75 -10.13
N VAL A 54 -6.41 -11.83 -10.76
CA VAL A 54 -6.90 -13.03 -10.07
C VAL A 54 -5.79 -13.66 -9.23
N TYR A 55 -4.59 -13.79 -9.79
CA TYR A 55 -3.44 -14.41 -9.13
C TYR A 55 -2.79 -13.49 -8.11
N VAL A 56 -2.78 -12.18 -8.34
CA VAL A 56 -2.36 -11.19 -7.33
C VAL A 56 -3.23 -11.30 -6.08
N ARG A 57 -4.56 -11.42 -6.24
CA ARG A 57 -5.49 -11.62 -5.10
C ARG A 57 -5.22 -12.94 -4.37
N LYS A 58 -5.01 -14.05 -5.10
CA LYS A 58 -4.65 -15.35 -4.52
C LYS A 58 -3.33 -15.29 -3.76
N PHE A 59 -2.32 -14.61 -4.30
CA PHE A 59 -1.03 -14.40 -3.67
C PHE A 59 -1.16 -13.61 -2.37
N ASN A 60 -1.86 -12.48 -2.37
CA ASN A 60 -2.04 -11.65 -1.18
C ASN A 60 -2.82 -12.39 -0.08
N LYS A 61 -3.77 -13.26 -0.45
CA LYS A 61 -4.46 -14.14 0.50
C LYS A 61 -3.52 -15.15 1.15
N LYS A 62 -2.55 -15.67 0.40
CA LYS A 62 -1.56 -16.66 0.87
C LYS A 62 -0.41 -16.01 1.66
N HIS A 63 -0.01 -14.80 1.28
CA HIS A 63 1.11 -14.05 1.86
C HIS A 63 0.67 -12.62 2.26
N PRO A 64 -0.14 -12.46 3.32
CA PRO A 64 -0.62 -11.14 3.74
C PRO A 64 0.53 -10.18 4.09
N ASP A 65 1.62 -10.73 4.65
CA ASP A 65 2.81 -9.97 5.03
C ASP A 65 3.51 -9.27 3.85
N SER A 66 3.35 -9.77 2.62
CA SER A 66 4.01 -9.21 1.44
C SER A 66 3.52 -7.79 1.12
N LEU A 67 2.28 -7.46 1.47
CA LEU A 67 1.72 -6.12 1.29
C LEU A 67 2.57 -5.04 1.98
N TYR A 68 3.19 -5.40 3.10
CA TYR A 68 4.04 -4.49 3.87
C TYR A 68 5.52 -4.60 3.50
N HIS A 69 6.06 -5.82 3.35
CA HIS A 69 7.48 -6.02 3.04
C HIS A 69 7.86 -5.58 1.64
N ASP A 70 6.93 -5.74 0.71
CA ASP A 70 7.15 -5.57 -0.71
C ASP A 70 6.25 -4.45 -1.25
N ALA A 71 6.25 -3.30 -0.56
CA ALA A 71 5.40 -2.16 -0.88
C ALA A 71 5.62 -1.65 -2.32
N ILE A 72 4.52 -1.23 -2.96
CA ILE A 72 4.53 -0.70 -4.32
C ILE A 72 5.23 0.66 -4.33
N LYS A 73 6.44 0.70 -4.89
CA LYS A 73 7.15 1.96 -5.14
C LYS A 73 6.62 2.54 -6.45
N ILE A 74 5.84 3.62 -6.37
CA ILE A 74 5.27 4.29 -7.56
C ILE A 74 6.38 4.78 -8.51
N SER A 75 7.54 5.16 -7.97
CA SER A 75 8.71 5.58 -8.74
C SER A 75 9.64 4.43 -9.15
N GLY A 76 9.35 3.19 -8.76
CA GLY A 76 10.16 2.02 -9.07
C GLY A 76 9.76 1.39 -10.41
N PHE A 77 10.75 0.90 -11.14
CA PHE A 77 10.53 0.08 -12.34
C PHE A 77 10.30 -1.39 -12.01
N ASP A 78 10.73 -1.82 -10.82
CA ASP A 78 10.60 -3.20 -10.39
C ASP A 78 9.15 -3.55 -10.04
N PRO A 79 8.57 -4.60 -10.68
CA PRO A 79 7.23 -5.03 -10.36
C PRO A 79 7.13 -5.58 -8.92
N PRO A 80 5.99 -5.36 -8.23
CA PRO A 80 5.76 -5.97 -6.94
C PRO A 80 5.82 -7.52 -7.03
N PRO A 81 6.26 -8.23 -6.00
CA PRO A 81 6.36 -9.70 -6.02
C PRO A 81 5.05 -10.41 -6.32
N ALA A 82 3.92 -9.85 -5.90
CA ALA A 82 2.60 -10.37 -6.23
C ALA A 82 2.33 -10.38 -7.74
N ARG A 83 2.82 -9.35 -8.45
CA ARG A 83 2.71 -9.25 -9.91
C ARG A 83 3.69 -10.18 -10.61
N VAL A 84 4.93 -10.29 -10.12
CA VAL A 84 5.91 -11.27 -10.62
C VAL A 84 5.38 -12.70 -10.50
N PHE A 85 4.79 -13.03 -9.35
CA PHE A 85 4.12 -14.31 -9.13
C PHE A 85 3.00 -14.55 -10.17
N ALA A 86 2.14 -13.55 -10.37
CA ALA A 86 1.03 -13.68 -11.31
C ALA A 86 1.50 -13.86 -12.76
N TRP A 87 2.51 -13.09 -13.19
CA TRP A 87 3.12 -13.25 -14.51
C TRP A 87 3.74 -14.62 -14.69
N ARG A 88 4.44 -15.14 -13.67
CA ARG A 88 5.01 -16.48 -13.72
C ARG A 88 3.95 -17.57 -13.88
N VAL A 89 2.82 -17.42 -13.18
CA VAL A 89 1.69 -18.36 -13.32
C VAL A 89 1.10 -18.29 -14.72
N LEU A 90 0.92 -17.08 -15.28
CA LEU A 90 0.43 -16.90 -16.64
C LEU A 90 1.39 -17.50 -17.68
N GLU A 91 2.69 -17.27 -17.54
CA GLU A 91 3.73 -17.82 -18.41
C GLU A 91 3.72 -19.37 -18.40
N LEU A 92 3.65 -19.98 -17.22
CA LEU A 92 3.58 -21.45 -17.10
C LEU A 92 2.27 -22.00 -17.67
N LYS A 93 1.17 -21.27 -17.53
CA LYS A 93 -0.13 -21.64 -18.11
C LYS A 93 -0.10 -21.55 -19.64
N GLU A 94 0.57 -20.57 -20.22
CA GLU A 94 0.81 -20.47 -21.66
C GLU A 94 1.61 -21.66 -22.19
N GLN A 95 2.52 -22.22 -21.36
CA GLN A 95 3.27 -23.44 -21.67
C GLN A 95 2.45 -24.73 -21.50
N GLY A 96 1.18 -24.64 -21.08
CA GLY A 96 0.27 -25.77 -20.91
C GLY A 96 0.33 -26.46 -19.54
N VAL A 97 0.98 -25.85 -18.54
CA VAL A 97 1.00 -26.36 -17.16
C VAL A 97 -0.37 -26.14 -16.50
N SER A 98 -0.78 -27.07 -15.63
CA SER A 98 -2.00 -26.92 -14.84
C SER A 98 -1.91 -25.68 -13.94
N GLU A 99 -3.05 -25.04 -13.65
CA GLU A 99 -3.07 -23.80 -12.86
C GLU A 99 -2.50 -24.01 -11.44
N ASP A 100 -2.82 -25.15 -10.82
CA ASP A 100 -2.39 -25.45 -9.46
C ASP A 100 -0.89 -25.72 -9.40
N ASP A 101 -0.35 -26.46 -10.36
CA ASP A 101 1.10 -26.71 -10.45
C ASP A 101 1.85 -25.42 -10.76
N ALA A 102 1.33 -24.59 -11.67
CA ALA A 102 1.91 -23.29 -12.00
C ALA A 102 1.98 -22.36 -10.76
N MET A 103 0.90 -22.31 -9.98
CA MET A 103 0.88 -21.56 -8.71
C MET A 103 1.86 -22.14 -7.68
N ALA A 104 2.02 -23.46 -7.61
CA ALA A 104 2.95 -24.10 -6.69
C ALA A 104 4.41 -23.77 -7.04
N VAL A 105 4.77 -23.83 -8.34
CA VAL A 105 6.12 -23.47 -8.83
C VAL A 105 6.41 -22.00 -8.56
N ALA A 106 5.49 -21.09 -8.92
CA ALA A 106 5.67 -19.66 -8.67
C ALA A 106 5.80 -19.33 -7.17
N ASP A 107 5.09 -20.05 -6.29
CA ASP A 107 5.21 -19.87 -4.83
C ASP A 107 6.56 -20.36 -4.30
N MET A 108 7.07 -21.46 -4.86
CA MET A 108 8.40 -21.96 -4.54
C MET A 108 9.50 -20.98 -4.98
N GLU A 109 9.39 -20.40 -6.19
CA GLU A 109 10.28 -19.35 -6.68
C GLU A 109 10.24 -18.11 -5.76
N TYR A 110 9.06 -17.64 -5.36
CA TYR A 110 8.95 -16.53 -4.41
C TYR A 110 9.62 -16.83 -3.06
N ARG A 111 9.38 -18.02 -2.50
CA ARG A 111 9.94 -18.42 -1.20
C ARG A 111 11.46 -18.55 -1.25
N THR A 112 12.01 -19.10 -2.33
CA THR A 112 13.46 -19.23 -2.51
C THR A 112 14.12 -17.86 -2.61
N GLN A 113 13.56 -16.94 -3.41
CA GLN A 113 14.04 -15.55 -3.48
C GLN A 113 13.99 -14.86 -2.12
N LYS A 114 12.90 -15.02 -1.36
CA LYS A 114 12.75 -14.46 -0.01
C LYS A 114 13.78 -15.02 0.96
N LYS A 115 14.09 -16.32 0.88
CA LYS A 115 15.15 -16.97 1.68
C LYS A 115 16.54 -16.46 1.29
N ALA A 116 16.82 -16.33 0.00
CA ALA A 116 18.08 -15.81 -0.52
C ALA A 116 18.33 -14.37 -0.05
N LYS A 117 17.33 -13.49 -0.16
CA LYS A 117 17.37 -12.10 0.36
C LYS A 117 17.71 -12.06 1.85
N LYS A 118 17.07 -12.91 2.66
CA LYS A 118 17.35 -13.02 4.11
C LYS A 118 18.76 -13.53 4.38
N LYS A 119 19.28 -14.47 3.59
CA LYS A 119 20.64 -15.01 3.74
C LYS A 119 21.68 -13.95 3.40
N ALA A 120 21.52 -13.25 2.28
CA ALA A 120 22.39 -12.14 1.87
C ALA A 120 22.48 -11.05 2.95
N TYR A 121 21.34 -10.67 3.57
CA TYR A 121 21.36 -9.70 4.66
C TYR A 121 22.06 -10.22 5.93
N LYS A 122 21.96 -11.52 6.25
CA LYS A 122 22.69 -12.12 7.37
C LYS A 122 24.20 -12.08 7.14
N GLU A 123 24.65 -12.48 5.94
CA GLU A 123 26.05 -12.45 5.54
C GLU A 123 26.60 -11.02 5.62
N LEU A 124 25.85 -10.05 5.09
CA LEU A 124 26.21 -8.63 5.18
C LEU A 124 26.34 -8.17 6.63
N LYS A 125 25.44 -8.59 7.51
CA LYS A 125 25.49 -8.28 8.94
C LYS A 125 26.70 -8.89 9.64
N GLU A 126 27.10 -10.10 9.27
CA GLU A 126 28.30 -10.76 9.79
C GLU A 126 29.57 -10.03 9.35
N ILE A 127 29.65 -9.64 8.08
CA ILE A 127 30.75 -8.82 7.55
C ILE A 127 30.83 -7.48 8.31
N ALA A 128 29.72 -6.76 8.45
CA ALA A 128 29.70 -5.48 9.17
C ALA A 128 30.17 -5.62 10.64
N ARG A 129 29.78 -6.71 11.32
CA ARG A 129 30.26 -7.01 12.67
C ARG A 129 31.76 -7.30 12.70
N SER A 130 32.28 -8.07 11.75
CA SER A 130 33.72 -8.36 11.65
C SER A 130 34.56 -7.12 11.39
N GLU A 131 34.01 -6.14 10.65
CA GLU A 131 34.64 -4.84 10.41
C GLU A 131 34.47 -3.85 11.58
N GLY A 132 33.74 -4.21 12.64
CA GLY A 132 33.41 -3.30 13.74
C GLY A 132 32.43 -2.17 13.38
N LYS A 133 31.80 -2.22 12.20
CA LYS A 133 30.81 -1.23 11.75
C LYS A 133 29.41 -1.61 12.19
N LYS A 134 28.52 -0.61 12.28
CA LYS A 134 27.09 -0.88 12.48
C LYS A 134 26.52 -1.53 11.20
N PRO A 135 25.80 -2.65 11.30
CA PRO A 135 25.13 -3.24 10.16
C PRO A 135 24.14 -2.24 9.53
N PRO A 136 24.04 -2.18 8.20
CA PRO A 136 23.07 -1.31 7.57
C PRO A 136 21.64 -1.74 7.92
N PRO A 137 20.67 -0.82 7.81
CA PRO A 137 19.27 -1.10 8.06
C PRO A 137 18.79 -2.31 7.25
N ASN A 138 17.88 -3.09 7.81
CA ASN A 138 17.31 -4.23 7.11
C ASN A 138 16.58 -3.74 5.85
N PRO A 139 17.01 -4.14 4.64
CA PRO A 139 16.39 -3.70 3.39
C PRO A 139 14.95 -4.22 3.21
N TYR A 140 14.57 -5.24 3.98
CA TYR A 140 13.22 -5.81 4.00
C TYR A 140 12.67 -5.79 5.42
N PRO A 141 12.33 -4.61 5.97
CA PRO A 141 11.82 -4.52 7.31
C PRO A 141 10.47 -5.22 7.37
N SER A 142 10.25 -5.92 8.47
CA SER A 142 8.93 -6.46 8.74
C SER A 142 8.10 -5.46 9.49
N ALA A 143 6.90 -5.14 9.00
CA ALA A 143 5.97 -4.24 9.70
C ALA A 143 5.80 -4.64 11.16
N ILE A 144 5.70 -5.94 11.45
CA ILE A 144 5.67 -6.45 12.83
C ILE A 144 6.91 -6.04 13.63
N LYS A 145 8.10 -6.08 13.04
CA LYS A 145 9.34 -5.65 13.73
C LYS A 145 9.47 -4.14 13.85
N GLU A 146 8.91 -3.38 12.91
CA GLU A 146 8.85 -1.91 13.01
C GLU A 146 7.91 -1.52 14.16
N ILE A 147 6.68 -2.05 14.17
CA ILE A 147 5.72 -1.88 15.26
C ILE A 147 6.34 -2.35 16.59
N GLN A 148 6.95 -3.53 16.64
CA GLN A 148 7.64 -4.01 17.85
C GLN A 148 8.80 -3.11 18.26
N ALA A 149 9.54 -2.52 17.32
CA ALA A 149 10.65 -1.61 17.66
C ALA A 149 10.14 -0.32 18.28
N GLU A 150 9.02 0.22 17.77
CA GLU A 150 8.31 1.36 18.33
C GLU A 150 7.75 1.02 19.73
N GLU A 151 7.06 -0.12 19.86
CA GLU A 151 6.45 -0.56 21.11
C GLU A 151 7.47 -0.98 22.18
N LYS A 152 8.67 -1.43 21.78
CA LYS A 152 9.71 -1.91 22.69
C LYS A 152 10.05 -0.87 23.75
N LYS A 153 10.05 0.42 23.40
CA LYS A 153 10.28 1.50 24.37
C LYS A 153 9.22 1.45 25.49
N TYR A 154 7.95 1.40 25.12
CA TYR A 154 6.84 1.35 26.07
C TYR A 154 6.75 0.03 26.84
N VAL A 155 7.16 -1.08 26.25
CA VAL A 155 7.25 -2.38 26.94
C VAL A 155 8.38 -2.35 27.99
N MET A 156 9.54 -1.81 27.63
CA MET A 156 10.66 -1.64 28.56
C MET A 156 10.29 -0.69 29.69
N ASP A 157 9.62 0.43 29.40
CA ASP A 157 9.15 1.36 30.41
C ASP A 157 8.13 0.69 31.35
N ARG A 158 7.22 -0.17 30.85
CA ARG A 158 6.29 -0.90 31.72
C ARG A 158 6.96 -1.88 32.68
N LEU A 159 8.05 -2.51 32.25
CA LEU A 159 8.73 -3.56 33.03
C LEU A 159 9.80 -3.01 33.98
N PHE A 160 10.48 -1.93 33.59
CA PHE A 160 11.68 -1.44 34.29
C PHE A 160 11.51 -0.03 34.88
N ASN A 161 10.43 0.70 34.57
CA ASN A 161 10.21 2.00 35.20
C ASN A 161 9.67 1.80 36.63
N PRO A 162 10.39 2.25 37.68
CA PRO A 162 9.99 2.04 39.07
C PRO A 162 8.61 2.63 39.37
N LYS A 163 8.27 3.79 38.78
CA LYS A 163 6.97 4.43 38.99
C LYS A 163 5.81 3.58 38.46
N VAL A 164 6.00 2.90 37.33
CA VAL A 164 4.96 2.05 36.73
C VAL A 164 4.77 0.78 37.54
N ILE A 165 5.87 0.20 38.04
CA ILE A 165 5.84 -0.98 38.92
C ILE A 165 5.13 -0.66 40.23
N GLU A 166 5.42 0.50 40.84
CA GLU A 166 4.74 0.97 42.06
C GLU A 166 3.24 1.13 41.85
N ILE A 167 2.82 1.74 40.73
CA ILE A 167 1.40 1.89 40.39
C ILE A 167 0.74 0.52 40.19
N ALA A 168 1.39 -0.40 39.47
CA ALA A 168 0.87 -1.75 39.24
C ALA A 168 0.73 -2.55 40.54
N ASN A 169 1.69 -2.42 41.47
CA ASN A 169 1.63 -3.06 42.78
C ASN A 169 0.48 -2.50 43.62
N LYS A 170 0.30 -1.17 43.67
CA LYS A 170 -0.83 -0.53 44.35
C LYS A 170 -2.18 -1.01 43.80
N MET A 171 -2.33 -1.07 42.47
CA MET A 171 -3.55 -1.59 41.85
C MET A 171 -3.80 -3.06 42.19
N LYS A 172 -2.74 -3.87 42.32
CA LYS A 172 -2.85 -5.28 42.71
C LYS A 172 -3.31 -5.41 44.17
N GLU A 173 -2.75 -4.62 45.07
CA GLU A 173 -3.14 -4.57 46.48
C GLU A 173 -4.59 -4.12 46.66
N GLU A 174 -5.03 -3.07 45.94
CA GLU A 174 -6.43 -2.63 45.95
C GLU A 174 -7.38 -3.72 45.44
N ARG A 175 -7.00 -4.44 44.38
CA ARG A 175 -7.80 -5.55 43.83
C ARG A 175 -7.88 -6.75 44.77
N ASP A 176 -6.82 -7.01 45.53
CA ASP A 176 -6.77 -8.09 46.51
C ASP A 176 -7.59 -7.73 47.77
N LYS A 177 -7.52 -6.48 48.24
CA LYS A 177 -8.41 -5.96 49.30
C LYS A 177 -9.88 -6.03 48.91
N LEU A 178 -10.23 -5.59 47.69
CA LEU A 178 -11.60 -5.64 47.20
C LEU A 178 -12.12 -7.08 47.06
N ARG A 179 -11.24 -8.04 46.71
CA ARG A 179 -11.59 -9.48 46.72
C ARG A 179 -11.80 -10.02 48.14
N GLN A 180 -10.97 -9.61 49.10
CA GLN A 180 -11.13 -9.99 50.50
C GLN A 180 -12.41 -9.42 51.10
N GLU A 181 -12.75 -8.16 50.82
CA GLU A 181 -14.01 -7.53 51.23
C GLU A 181 -15.23 -8.22 50.61
N ARG A 182 -15.16 -8.63 49.34
CA ARG A 182 -16.22 -9.38 48.66
C ARG A 182 -16.41 -10.80 49.22
N ALA A 183 -15.33 -11.42 49.67
CA ALA A 183 -15.35 -12.73 50.34
C ALA A 183 -15.83 -12.63 51.79
N ALA A 184 -15.54 -11.51 52.48
CA ALA A 184 -15.98 -11.24 53.84
C ALA A 184 -17.45 -10.78 53.93
N GLY A 185 -17.99 -10.19 52.86
CA GLY A 185 -19.40 -9.78 52.75
C GLY A 185 -20.37 -10.87 52.26
N GLN A 186 -19.92 -12.12 52.16
CA GLN A 186 -20.77 -13.30 51.97
C GLN A 186 -20.97 -14.01 53.32
N TRP A 187 -21.73 -13.37 54.22
CA TRP A 187 -22.42 -13.97 55.36
C TRP A 187 -23.76 -13.27 55.53
#